data_AF-A0A1F5DCG3-F1
#
_entry.id   AF-A0A1F5DCG3-F1
#
_cell.length_a   1.000
_cell.length_b   1.000
_cell.length_c   1.000
_cell.angle_alpha   90.00
_cell.angle_beta   90.00
_cell.angle_gamma   90.00
#
_symmetry.space_group_name_H-M   'P 1'
#
loop_
_entity.id
_entity.type
_entity.pdbx_description
1 polymer ?
#
loop_
_entity_poly.entity_id
_entity_poly.type
_entity_poly.pdbx_seq_one_letter_code
_entity_poly.pdbx_strand_id
1 'polypeptide(L)'
;MKKWRKVEIAQTILSILIIFSIIIISVYSVWPNFFRHNSPEAVKLVISGPPSNTIAIGQPQVITIYAVNTNGKIDRGRNDIIELIIDPPGSATILNSTRANLQNGEASFIVVINQSGIVILTSNWIAGRTPLESTMVSVNLMEF
;
A
#
# COMPACT_ATOMS: atom_id res chain seq x y z
N MET A 1 -15.37 6.10 -65.31
CA MET A 1 -14.89 6.98 -64.20
C MET A 1 -13.44 7.37 -64.49
N LYS A 2 -13.11 8.67 -64.58
CA LYS A 2 -11.76 9.14 -64.97
C LYS A 2 -10.71 8.66 -63.94
N LYS A 3 -9.57 8.13 -64.42
CA LYS A 3 -8.50 7.52 -63.61
C LYS A 3 -8.02 8.43 -62.46
N TRP A 4 -8.00 9.75 -62.69
CA TRP A 4 -7.65 10.79 -61.72
C TRP A 4 -8.58 10.85 -60.49
N ARG A 5 -9.89 10.66 -60.67
CA ARG A 5 -10.85 10.62 -59.55
C ARG A 5 -10.62 9.45 -58.59
N LYS A 6 -10.03 8.34 -59.06
CA LYS A 6 -9.70 7.20 -58.20
C LYS A 6 -8.51 7.51 -57.28
N VAL A 7 -7.55 8.29 -57.78
CA VAL A 7 -6.36 8.71 -57.02
C VAL A 7 -6.74 9.69 -55.93
N GLU A 8 -7.58 10.68 -56.25
CA GLU A 8 -8.10 11.65 -55.27
C GLU A 8 -8.87 10.97 -54.13
N ILE A 9 -9.76 10.04 -54.47
CA ILE A 9 -10.53 9.28 -53.46
C ILE A 9 -9.61 8.44 -52.57
N ALA A 10 -8.64 7.74 -53.16
CA ALA A 10 -7.68 6.93 -52.38
C ALA A 10 -6.83 7.80 -51.45
N GLN A 11 -6.42 8.99 -51.91
CA GLN A 11 -5.64 9.94 -51.12
C GLN A 11 -6.46 10.51 -49.96
N THR A 12 -7.73 10.88 -50.17
CA THR A 12 -8.61 11.36 -49.10
C THR A 12 -8.84 10.29 -48.03
N ILE A 13 -9.08 9.03 -48.44
CA ILE A 13 -9.26 7.92 -47.50
C ILE A 13 -8.00 7.70 -46.67
N LEU A 14 -6.82 7.71 -47.30
CA LEU A 14 -5.55 7.56 -46.61
C LEU A 14 -5.31 8.69 -45.60
N SER A 15 -5.60 9.94 -45.96
CA SER A 15 -5.47 11.07 -45.03
C SER A 15 -6.39 10.95 -43.82
N ILE A 16 -7.65 10.51 -44.02
CA ILE A 16 -8.59 10.28 -42.92
C ILE A 16 -8.07 9.17 -42.00
N LEU A 17 -7.56 8.06 -42.54
CA LEU A 17 -7.00 6.96 -41.75
C LEU A 17 -5.79 7.41 -40.91
N ILE A 18 -4.91 8.23 -41.48
CA ILE A 18 -3.75 8.78 -40.76
C ILE A 18 -4.21 9.69 -39.61
N ILE A 19 -5.18 10.58 -39.86
CA ILE A 19 -5.70 11.47 -38.80
C ILE A 19 -6.34 10.64 -37.69
N PHE A 20 -7.13 9.63 -38.05
CA PHE A 20 -7.78 8.76 -37.09
C PHE A 20 -6.77 7.95 -36.26
N SER A 21 -5.69 7.46 -36.89
CA SER A 21 -4.63 6.75 -36.17
C SER A 21 -3.88 7.66 -35.20
N ILE A 22 -3.61 8.90 -35.58
CA ILE A 22 -2.96 9.90 -34.69
C ILE A 22 -3.84 10.19 -33.47
N ILE A 23 -5.15 10.33 -33.67
CA ILE A 23 -6.11 10.55 -32.57
C ILE A 23 -6.13 9.33 -31.66
N ILE A 24 -6.25 8.11 -32.20
CA ILE A 24 -6.25 6.89 -31.39
C ILE A 24 -4.95 6.75 -30.59
N ILE A 25 -3.79 6.96 -31.20
CA ILE A 25 -2.49 6.85 -30.52
C ILE A 25 -2.35 7.91 -29.43
N SER A 26 -2.76 9.15 -29.71
CA SER A 26 -2.76 10.25 -28.73
C SER A 26 -3.69 9.95 -27.55
N VAL A 27 -4.89 9.46 -27.84
CA VAL A 27 -5.86 9.07 -26.82
C VAL A 27 -5.31 7.90 -26.01
N TYR A 28 -4.80 6.84 -26.65
CA TYR A 28 -4.28 5.64 -25.97
C TYR A 28 -3.01 5.91 -25.14
N SER A 29 -2.14 6.80 -25.61
CA SER A 29 -0.91 7.18 -24.87
C SER A 29 -1.18 8.04 -23.64
N VAL A 30 -2.28 8.81 -23.62
CA VAL A 30 -2.65 9.65 -22.47
C VAL A 30 -3.74 8.98 -21.59
N TRP A 31 -4.49 8.01 -22.11
CA TRP A 31 -5.55 7.27 -21.39
C TRP A 31 -5.12 6.69 -20.04
N PRO A 32 -3.93 6.06 -19.86
CA PRO A 32 -3.56 5.53 -18.55
C PRO A 32 -3.33 6.62 -17.49
N ASN A 33 -3.19 7.89 -17.87
CA ASN A 33 -2.93 8.99 -16.93
C ASN A 33 -4.20 9.65 -16.38
N PHE A 34 -5.36 9.53 -17.05
CA PHE A 34 -6.62 10.09 -16.55
C PHE A 34 -7.20 9.31 -15.35
N PHE A 35 -6.80 8.04 -15.18
CA PHE A 35 -7.17 7.21 -14.03
C PHE A 35 -6.07 7.10 -12.96
N ARG A 36 -4.92 7.77 -13.16
CA ARG A 36 -3.96 7.97 -12.08
C ARG A 36 -4.58 8.95 -11.10
N HIS A 37 -5.32 8.40 -10.14
CA HIS A 37 -5.59 9.11 -8.90
C HIS A 37 -4.27 9.69 -8.42
N ASN A 38 -4.30 10.93 -7.96
CA ASN A 38 -3.29 11.47 -7.05
C ASN A 38 -3.31 10.63 -5.76
N SER A 39 -2.99 9.33 -5.82
CA SER A 39 -2.69 8.52 -4.67
C SER A 39 -1.29 8.94 -4.29
N PRO A 40 -1.12 9.72 -3.22
CA PRO A 40 0.21 10.04 -2.75
C PRO A 40 0.80 8.71 -2.28
N GLU A 41 1.74 8.21 -3.07
CA GLU A 41 2.22 6.83 -2.97
C GLU A 41 2.77 6.57 -1.57
N ALA A 42 2.38 5.45 -0.96
CA ALA A 42 2.95 5.06 0.32
C ALA A 42 4.47 4.84 0.20
N VAL A 43 5.19 5.33 1.19
CA VAL A 43 6.66 5.20 1.28
C VAL A 43 7.10 4.42 2.52
N LYS A 44 6.25 4.35 3.56
CA LYS A 44 6.59 3.70 4.82
C LYS A 44 5.39 3.03 5.48
N LEU A 45 5.69 2.09 6.37
CA LEU A 45 4.73 1.52 7.30
C LEU A 45 4.67 2.35 8.58
N VAL A 46 3.52 2.37 9.24
CA VAL A 46 3.32 2.98 10.56
C VAL A 46 2.54 2.01 11.44
N ILE A 47 3.06 1.74 12.63
CA ILE A 47 2.37 0.93 13.65
C ILE A 47 1.54 1.88 14.52
N SER A 48 0.28 1.50 14.74
CA SER A 48 -0.64 2.15 15.66
C SER A 48 -1.23 1.09 16.58
N GLY A 49 -1.32 1.42 17.86
CA GLY A 49 -1.90 0.55 18.87
C GLY A 49 -2.62 1.37 19.94
N PRO A 50 -3.22 0.70 20.91
CA PRO A 50 -3.79 1.35 22.07
C PRO A 50 -2.69 2.16 22.81
N PRO A 51 -3.06 3.24 23.51
CA PRO A 51 -2.14 4.00 24.33
C PRO A 51 -1.40 3.09 25.33
N SER A 52 -0.10 3.31 25.54
CA SER A 52 0.73 2.42 26.36
C SER A 52 0.21 2.23 27.79
N ASN A 53 -0.48 3.24 28.36
CA ASN A 53 -1.10 3.17 29.69
C ASN A 53 -2.41 2.35 29.76
N THR A 54 -2.89 1.84 28.63
CA THR A 54 -4.11 1.02 28.55
C THR A 54 -3.82 -0.46 28.23
N ILE A 55 -2.56 -0.78 27.95
CA ILE A 55 -2.14 -2.13 27.62
C ILE A 55 -2.03 -2.93 28.92
N ALA A 56 -2.88 -3.95 29.05
CA ALA A 56 -2.84 -4.90 30.14
C ALA A 56 -2.07 -6.17 29.73
N ILE A 57 -1.17 -6.62 30.59
CA ILE A 57 -0.45 -7.89 30.42
C ILE A 57 -1.47 -9.05 30.39
N GLY A 58 -1.28 -9.99 29.48
CA GLY A 58 -2.15 -11.15 29.29
C GLY A 58 -3.47 -10.85 28.56
N GLN A 59 -3.74 -9.60 28.20
CA GLN A 59 -4.97 -9.23 27.46
C GLN A 59 -4.67 -9.01 25.97
N PRO A 60 -5.56 -9.47 25.07
CA PRO A 60 -5.43 -9.20 23.64
C PRO A 60 -5.54 -7.71 23.32
N GLN A 61 -4.59 -7.20 22.54
CA GLN A 61 -4.55 -5.84 22.02
C GLN A 61 -4.59 -5.87 20.49
N VAL A 62 -5.30 -4.93 19.88
CA VAL A 62 -5.31 -4.78 18.42
C VAL A 62 -4.23 -3.78 18.01
N ILE A 63 -3.28 -4.23 17.20
CA ILE A 63 -2.24 -3.41 16.59
C ILE A 63 -2.57 -3.29 15.11
N THR A 64 -2.69 -2.07 14.61
CA THR A 64 -2.97 -1.79 13.19
C THR A 64 -1.74 -1.17 12.54
N ILE A 65 -1.42 -1.65 11.35
CA ILE A 65 -0.30 -1.19 10.54
C ILE A 65 -0.85 -0.51 9.30
N TYR A 66 -0.36 0.68 9.00
CA TYR A 66 -0.80 1.49 7.87
C TYR A 66 0.34 1.69 6.87
N ALA A 67 0.04 1.60 5.58
CA ALA A 67 0.92 2.10 4.52
C ALA A 67 0.64 3.60 4.31
N VAL A 68 1.62 4.44 4.60
CA VAL A 68 1.46 5.90 4.57
C VAL A 68 2.46 6.55 3.63
N ASN A 69 2.05 7.68 3.05
CA ASN A 69 2.91 8.54 2.26
C ASN A 69 3.82 9.43 3.13
N THR A 70 4.59 10.30 2.48
CA THR A 70 5.48 11.28 3.14
C THR A 70 4.74 12.29 4.02
N ASN A 71 3.45 12.53 3.76
CA ASN A 71 2.59 13.45 4.51
C ASN A 71 1.81 12.76 5.65
N GLY A 72 2.03 11.46 5.90
CA GLY A 72 1.32 10.68 6.90
C GLY A 72 -0.11 10.27 6.53
N LYS A 73 -0.53 10.43 5.26
CA LYS A 73 -1.84 9.97 4.77
C LYS A 73 -1.74 8.52 4.32
N ILE A 74 -2.74 7.72 4.71
CA ILE A 74 -2.88 6.32 4.32
C ILE A 74 -3.13 6.20 2.82
N ASP A 75 -2.35 5.35 2.15
CA ASP A 75 -2.54 4.98 0.75
C ASP A 75 -3.49 3.78 0.64
N ARG A 76 -4.76 4.07 0.37
CA ARG A 76 -5.81 3.04 0.27
C ARG A 76 -5.70 2.14 -0.97
N GLY A 77 -4.76 2.40 -1.87
CA GLY A 77 -4.50 1.54 -3.03
C GLY A 77 -3.60 0.34 -2.73
N ARG A 78 -3.03 0.25 -1.51
CA ARG A 78 -2.03 -0.76 -1.15
C ARG A 78 -2.67 -2.04 -0.60
N ASN A 79 -2.23 -3.18 -1.14
CA ASN A 79 -2.62 -4.52 -0.68
C ASN A 79 -1.40 -5.43 -0.54
N ASP A 80 -0.32 -4.91 0.04
CA ASP A 80 0.97 -5.59 0.13
C ASP A 80 1.00 -6.62 1.26
N ILE A 81 1.94 -7.56 1.17
CA ILE A 81 2.28 -8.48 2.25
C ILE A 81 3.25 -7.77 3.20
N ILE A 82 2.91 -7.77 4.48
CA ILE A 82 3.76 -7.28 5.57
C ILE A 82 3.94 -8.33 6.65
N GLU A 83 4.96 -8.15 7.49
CA GLU A 83 5.26 -9.00 8.63
C GLU A 83 5.43 -8.16 9.90
N LEU A 84 4.83 -8.61 11.00
CA LEU A 84 5.02 -8.06 12.33
C LEU A 84 5.94 -8.99 13.13
N ILE A 85 7.02 -8.42 13.65
CA ILE A 85 8.04 -9.10 14.46
C ILE A 85 8.03 -8.51 15.87
N ILE A 86 8.24 -9.37 16.87
CA ILE A 86 8.31 -9.03 18.29
C ILE A 86 9.73 -9.31 18.80
N ASP A 87 10.28 -8.35 19.56
CA ASP A 87 11.56 -8.47 20.25
C ASP A 87 11.43 -7.95 21.70
N PRO A 88 11.92 -8.67 22.73
CA PRO A 88 12.53 -10.00 22.66
C PRO A 88 11.52 -11.10 22.32
N PRO A 89 11.94 -12.21 21.67
CA PRO A 89 11.07 -13.34 21.41
C PRO A 89 10.39 -13.85 22.69
N GLY A 90 9.09 -14.13 22.61
CA GLY A 90 8.30 -14.62 23.76
C GLY A 90 7.72 -13.51 24.65
N SER A 91 8.21 -12.27 24.54
CA SER A 91 7.67 -11.14 25.31
C SER A 91 6.22 -10.78 24.97
N ALA A 92 5.79 -11.14 23.77
CA ALA A 92 4.42 -11.08 23.32
C ALA A 92 4.12 -12.20 22.32
N THR A 93 2.83 -12.47 22.11
CA THR A 93 2.33 -13.48 21.17
C THR A 93 1.36 -12.84 20.19
N ILE A 94 1.59 -13.05 18.90
CA ILE A 94 0.63 -12.71 17.84
C ILE A 94 -0.36 -13.87 17.74
N LEU A 95 -1.62 -13.65 18.09
CA LEU A 95 -2.65 -14.69 18.15
C LEU A 95 -3.16 -15.14 16.77
N ASN A 96 -3.00 -14.29 15.75
CA ASN A 96 -3.38 -14.61 14.39
C ASN A 96 -2.16 -15.09 13.57
N SER A 97 -1.69 -14.29 12.62
CA SER A 97 -0.56 -14.61 11.76
C SER A 97 0.47 -13.50 11.88
N THR A 98 1.75 -13.84 11.90
CA THR A 98 2.85 -12.86 11.87
C THR A 98 2.92 -12.12 10.54
N ARG A 99 2.33 -12.67 9.48
CA ARG A 99 2.19 -12.04 8.16
C ARG A 99 0.74 -11.73 7.83
N ALA A 100 0.50 -10.57 7.24
CA ALA A 100 -0.82 -10.17 6.79
C ALA A 100 -0.73 -9.40 5.47
N ASN A 101 -1.80 -9.48 4.68
CA ASN A 101 -2.00 -8.56 3.57
C ASN A 101 -2.60 -7.27 4.11
N LEU A 102 -2.09 -6.13 3.66
CA LEU A 102 -2.81 -4.88 3.73
C LEU A 102 -4.12 -5.02 2.95
N GLN A 103 -5.18 -4.43 3.48
CA GLN A 103 -6.46 -4.27 2.82
C GLN A 103 -6.78 -2.79 2.83
N ASN A 104 -6.80 -2.17 1.65
CA ASN A 104 -6.95 -0.72 1.52
C ASN A 104 -5.90 0.07 2.34
N GLY A 105 -4.65 -0.41 2.36
CA GLY A 105 -3.54 0.22 3.07
C GLY A 105 -3.44 -0.09 4.56
N GLU A 106 -4.25 -1.01 5.10
CA GLU A 106 -4.31 -1.31 6.53
C GLU A 106 -4.23 -2.82 6.82
N ALA A 107 -3.55 -3.23 7.87
CA ALA A 107 -3.57 -4.61 8.37
C ALA A 107 -3.58 -4.64 9.89
N SER A 108 -4.34 -5.55 10.49
CA SER A 108 -4.48 -5.67 11.94
C SER A 108 -3.93 -6.99 12.47
N PHE A 109 -3.25 -6.90 13.60
CA PHE A 109 -2.67 -8.00 14.36
C PHE A 109 -3.28 -8.01 15.76
N ILE A 110 -3.57 -9.21 16.26
CA ILE A 110 -4.02 -9.37 17.65
C ILE A 110 -2.81 -9.83 18.45
N VAL A 111 -2.34 -8.99 19.36
CA VAL A 111 -1.11 -9.21 20.14
C VAL A 111 -1.45 -9.30 21.61
N VAL A 112 -0.96 -10.33 22.29
CA VAL A 112 -1.01 -10.46 23.75
C VAL A 112 0.40 -10.19 24.28
N ILE A 113 0.54 -9.20 25.16
CA ILE A 113 1.82 -8.97 25.84
C ILE A 113 1.91 -9.91 27.03
N ASN A 114 2.99 -10.69 27.12
CA ASN A 114 3.11 -11.80 28.07
C ASN A 114 3.88 -11.42 29.34
N GLN A 115 4.67 -10.35 29.30
CA GLN A 115 5.54 -9.94 30.39
C GLN A 115 5.60 -8.42 30.52
N SER A 116 5.98 -7.97 31.71
CA SER A 116 6.35 -6.58 31.96
C SER A 116 7.70 -6.25 31.32
N GLY A 117 7.93 -4.96 31.08
CA GLY A 117 9.14 -4.44 30.45
C GLY A 117 8.91 -3.88 29.06
N ILE A 118 10.00 -3.80 28.29
CA ILE A 118 10.01 -3.21 26.94
C ILE A 118 9.76 -4.32 25.91
N VAL A 119 8.73 -4.14 25.11
CA VAL A 119 8.41 -4.96 23.93
C VAL A 119 8.56 -4.10 22.69
N ILE A 120 9.36 -4.55 21.74
CA ILE A 120 9.61 -3.89 20.48
C ILE A 120 8.79 -4.57 19.39
N LEU A 121 7.95 -3.79 18.73
CA LEU A 121 7.15 -4.20 17.58
C LEU A 121 7.79 -3.65 16.32
N THR A 122 8.18 -4.53 15.39
CA THR A 122 8.77 -4.15 14.10
C THR A 122 7.87 -4.61 12.97
N SER A 123 7.51 -3.68 12.09
CA SER A 123 6.73 -3.96 10.89
C SER A 123 7.64 -3.90 9.67
N ASN A 124 7.69 -4.99 8.92
CA ASN A 124 8.48 -5.12 7.71
C ASN A 124 7.59 -5.29 6.48
N TRP A 125 8.00 -4.65 5.38
CA TRP A 125 7.45 -4.96 4.07
C TRP A 125 8.08 -6.24 3.53
N ILE A 126 7.25 -7.13 2.99
CA ILE A 126 7.69 -8.42 2.44
C ILE A 126 7.57 -8.44 0.92
N ALA A 127 6.40 -8.08 0.39
CA ALA A 127 6.14 -8.10 -1.04
C ALA A 127 4.95 -7.20 -1.39
N GLY A 128 4.95 -6.60 -2.58
CA GLY A 128 3.90 -5.68 -2.99
C GLY A 128 4.31 -4.80 -4.16
N ARG A 129 3.57 -3.70 -4.37
CA ARG A 129 3.76 -2.83 -5.55
C ARG A 129 5.12 -2.14 -5.58
N THR A 130 5.51 -1.51 -4.48
CA THR A 130 6.82 -0.88 -4.28
C THR A 130 7.29 -1.11 -2.84
N PRO A 131 8.60 -1.19 -2.54
CA PRO A 131 9.07 -1.36 -1.17
C PRO A 131 8.60 -0.24 -0.25
N LEU A 132 8.22 -0.58 0.98
CA LEU A 132 7.89 0.38 2.03
C LEU A 132 8.95 0.31 3.13
N GLU A 133 9.34 1.47 3.65
CA GLU A 133 10.23 1.54 4.80
C GLU A 133 9.59 0.86 6.02
N SER A 134 10.38 0.01 6.68
CA SER A 134 10.01 -0.62 7.94
C SER A 134 9.85 0.40 9.06
N THR A 135 9.08 0.03 10.08
CA THR A 135 8.89 0.87 11.27
C THR A 135 9.00 0.04 12.53
N MET A 136 9.40 0.69 13.62
CA MET A 136 9.60 0.08 14.92
C MET A 136 8.96 0.95 15.99
N VAL A 137 8.26 0.32 16.94
CA VAL A 137 7.67 0.99 18.11
C VAL A 137 7.99 0.19 19.36
N SER A 138 8.45 0.88 20.40
CA SER A 138 8.64 0.31 21.73
C SER A 138 7.41 0.53 22.60
N VAL A 139 6.87 -0.54 23.15
CA VAL A 139 5.84 -0.53 24.18
C VAL A 139 6.52 -0.80 25.53
N ASN A 140 6.36 0.11 26.49
CA ASN A 140 6.90 -0.06 27.84
C ASN A 140 5.75 -0.30 28.82
N LEU A 141 5.74 -1.47 29.45
CA LEU A 141 4.78 -1.84 30.49
C LEU A 141 5.51 -1.92 31.83
N MET A 142 5.15 -1.04 32.75
CA MET A 142 5.61 -1.11 34.14
C MET A 142 4.58 -1.91 34.94
N GLU A 143 5.05 -2.80 35.81
CA GLU A 143 4.21 -3.38 36.86
C GLU A 143 3.90 -2.27 37.88
N PHE A 144 2.62 -2.06 38.17
CA PHE A 144 2.15 -1.16 39.23
C PHE A 144 1.72 -1.96 40.45
#